data_AF-A0A914XW66-F1
#
_entry.id   AF-A0A914XW66-F1
#
_cell.length_a   1.000
_cell.length_b   1.000
_cell.length_c   1.000
_cell.angle_alpha   90.00
_cell.angle_beta   90.00
_cell.angle_gamma   90.00
#
_symmetry.space_group_name_H-M   'P 1'
#
loop_
_entity.id
_entity.type
_entity.pdbx_description
1 polymer ?
#
loop_
_entity_poly.entity_id
_entity_poly.type
_entity_poly.pdbx_seq_one_letter_code
_entity_poly.pdbx_strand_id
1 'polypeptide(L)'
;MKVPPRSPKTKLVSNNLLFYAYGFAGWPVAVGCFAAYLSVYMYHGIMPKDLLFTHEPYWDLTSDNLTTSTGMVIPASEQVIIRGQAAAAWQVTLVTTQRSRNDCATYTTKPRVA
;
A
#
# COMPACT_ATOMS: atom_id res chain seq x y z
N MET A 1 1.28 37.88 15.97
CA MET A 1 0.43 36.94 15.21
C MET A 1 -0.52 37.75 14.34
N LYS A 2 -0.52 37.55 13.01
CA LYS A 2 -1.22 38.41 12.04
C LYS A 2 -2.59 37.85 11.59
N VAL A 3 -2.95 36.64 12.03
CA VAL A 3 -4.16 35.93 11.57
C VAL A 3 -5.29 36.10 12.59
N PRO A 4 -6.49 36.54 12.16
CA PRO A 4 -7.63 36.70 13.08
C PRO A 4 -8.12 35.35 13.61
N PRO A 5 -8.82 35.34 14.76
CA PRO A 5 -9.32 34.11 15.37
C PRO A 5 -10.25 33.34 14.44
N ARG A 6 -10.08 32.02 14.42
CA ARG A 6 -10.89 31.10 13.61
C ARG A 6 -12.38 31.23 13.98
N SER A 7 -13.25 31.31 12.97
CA SER A 7 -14.69 31.34 13.21
C SER A 7 -15.19 29.98 13.75
N PRO A 8 -16.14 29.95 14.70
CA PRO A 8 -16.68 28.70 15.25
C PRO A 8 -17.51 27.90 14.24
N LYS A 9 -17.93 28.52 13.13
CA LYS A 9 -18.66 27.86 12.04
C LYS A 9 -17.73 27.11 11.07
N THR A 10 -16.42 27.35 11.13
CA THR A 10 -15.45 26.71 10.24
C THR A 10 -15.09 25.32 10.76
N LYS A 11 -15.50 24.26 10.05
CA LYS A 11 -15.26 22.87 10.42
C LYS A 11 -13.77 22.49 10.34
N LEU A 12 -13.28 21.67 11.26
CA LEU A 12 -11.89 21.18 11.30
C LEU A 12 -11.58 20.27 10.11
N VAL A 13 -12.56 19.43 9.76
CA VAL A 13 -12.54 18.54 8.60
C VAL A 13 -13.75 18.91 7.74
N SER A 14 -13.50 19.41 6.53
CA SER A 14 -14.55 19.74 5.56
C SER A 14 -14.77 18.57 4.60
N ASN A 15 -15.96 18.49 3.98
CA ASN A 15 -16.24 17.43 3.00
C ASN A 15 -15.27 17.48 1.81
N ASN A 16 -14.84 18.68 1.40
CA ASN A 16 -13.84 18.85 0.33
C ASN A 16 -12.47 18.31 0.75
N LEU A 17 -12.09 18.48 2.02
CA LEU A 17 -10.87 17.90 2.56
C LEU A 17 -10.95 16.37 2.56
N LEU A 18 -12.09 15.80 2.94
CA LEU A 18 -12.32 14.36 2.96
C LEU A 18 -12.24 13.76 1.55
N PHE A 19 -12.92 14.38 0.58
CA PHE A 19 -12.92 13.92 -0.81
C PHE A 19 -11.52 13.94 -1.43
N TYR A 20 -10.75 15.00 -1.19
CA TYR A 20 -9.36 15.07 -1.63
C TYR A 20 -8.49 14.00 -0.95
N ALA A 21 -8.62 13.84 0.36
CA ALA A 21 -7.82 12.89 1.13
C ALA A 21 -8.08 11.43 0.69
N TYR A 22 -9.34 11.02 0.55
CA TYR A 22 -9.69 9.65 0.19
C TYR A 22 -9.62 9.38 -1.32
N GLY A 23 -10.07 10.32 -2.15
CA GLY A 23 -10.13 10.14 -3.60
C GLY A 23 -8.78 10.29 -4.30
N PHE A 24 -7.97 11.26 -3.89
CA PHE A 24 -6.75 11.63 -4.64
C PHE A 24 -5.46 11.39 -3.86
N ALA A 25 -5.44 11.69 -2.56
CA ALA A 25 -4.22 11.46 -1.78
C ALA A 25 -4.06 9.97 -1.42
N GLY A 26 -5.14 9.25 -1.18
CA GLY A 26 -5.10 7.82 -0.81
C GLY A 26 -4.78 6.90 -1.99
N TRP A 27 -5.36 7.18 -3.16
CA TRP A 27 -5.35 6.27 -4.31
C TRP A 27 -3.96 5.90 -4.86
N PRO A 28 -3.03 6.86 -5.09
CA PRO A 28 -1.70 6.53 -5.61
C PRO A 28 -0.91 5.62 -4.67
N VAL A 29 -1.18 5.73 -3.36
CA VAL A 29 -0.48 4.95 -2.33
C VAL A 29 -1.04 3.54 -2.25
N ALA A 30 -2.36 3.39 -2.36
CA ALA A 30 -2.98 2.07 -2.48
C ALA A 30 -2.45 1.36 -3.73
N VAL A 31 -2.44 2.02 -4.89
CA VAL A 31 -1.91 1.45 -6.15
C VAL A 31 -0.43 1.08 -6.01
N GLY A 32 0.39 1.95 -5.42
CA GLY A 32 1.81 1.66 -5.19
C GLY A 32 2.05 0.45 -4.28
N CYS A 33 1.25 0.31 -3.21
CA CYS A 33 1.34 -0.85 -2.32
C CYS A 33 0.89 -2.14 -3.00
N PHE A 34 -0.19 -2.09 -3.78
CA PHE A 34 -0.63 -3.23 -4.60
C PHE A 34 0.40 -3.64 -5.64
N ALA A 35 1.04 -2.67 -6.31
CA ALA A 35 2.11 -2.95 -7.25
C ALA A 35 3.34 -3.59 -6.58
N ALA A 36 3.75 -3.08 -5.40
CA ALA A 36 4.84 -3.66 -4.63
C ALA A 36 4.53 -5.10 -4.20
N TYR A 37 3.32 -5.36 -3.71
CA TYR A 37 2.85 -6.70 -3.37
C TYR A 37 2.92 -7.65 -4.57
N LEU A 38 2.37 -7.25 -5.71
CA LEU A 38 2.40 -8.06 -6.94
C LEU A 38 3.81 -8.26 -7.49
N SER A 39 4.71 -7.28 -7.33
CA SER A 39 6.10 -7.38 -7.79
C SER A 39 6.88 -8.51 -7.12
N VAL A 40 6.60 -8.78 -5.84
CA VAL A 40 7.22 -9.90 -5.11
C VAL A 40 6.80 -11.23 -5.72
N TYR A 41 5.52 -11.40 -6.05
CA TYR A 41 5.03 -12.62 -6.71
C TYR A 41 5.58 -12.78 -8.12
N MET A 42 5.68 -11.69 -8.89
CA MET A 42 6.27 -11.71 -10.22
C MET A 42 7.77 -12.08 -10.19
N TYR A 43 8.50 -11.62 -9.17
CA TYR A 43 9.91 -11.99 -8.97
C TYR A 43 10.09 -13.50 -8.73
N HIS A 44 9.15 -14.11 -7.99
CA HIS A 44 9.10 -15.56 -7.77
C HIS A 44 8.42 -16.34 -8.91
N GLY A 45 8.13 -15.69 -10.04
CA GLY A 45 7.56 -16.35 -11.23
C GLY A 45 6.07 -16.69 -11.13
N ILE A 46 5.37 -16.18 -10.12
CA ILE A 46 3.93 -16.35 -9.92
C ILE A 46 3.20 -15.22 -10.62
N MET A 47 2.41 -15.56 -11.65
CA MET A 47 1.61 -14.56 -12.34
C MET A 47 0.47 -14.05 -11.44
N PRO A 48 0.16 -12.74 -11.43
CA PRO A 48 -0.95 -12.18 -10.65
C PRO A 48 -2.30 -12.87 -10.91
N LYS A 49 -2.51 -13.38 -12.13
CA LYS A 49 -3.72 -14.11 -12.53
C LYS A 49 -3.89 -15.45 -11.78
N ASP A 50 -2.77 -16.12 -11.46
CA ASP A 50 -2.75 -17.38 -10.72
C ASP A 50 -2.92 -17.14 -9.21
N LEU A 51 -2.79 -15.88 -8.77
CA LEU A 51 -2.98 -15.44 -7.39
C LEU A 51 -4.45 -15.14 -7.05
N LEU A 52 -5.25 -14.75 -8.05
CA LEU A 52 -6.58 -14.16 -7.83
C LEU A 52 -7.66 -15.14 -7.33
N PHE A 53 -7.40 -16.44 -7.27
CA PHE A 53 -8.36 -17.46 -6.81
C PHE A 53 -7.72 -18.59 -5.99
N THR A 54 -6.50 -18.42 -5.50
CA THR A 54 -5.74 -19.44 -4.76
C THR A 54 -5.76 -19.24 -3.24
N HIS A 55 -6.63 -18.36 -2.73
CA HIS A 55 -6.68 -18.03 -1.30
C HIS A 55 -7.24 -19.15 -0.41
N GLU A 56 -8.14 -19.98 -0.92
CA GLU A 56 -8.75 -21.09 -0.15
C GLU A 56 -7.85 -22.33 0.01
N PRO A 57 -7.13 -22.82 -1.03
CA PRO A 57 -6.38 -24.07 -0.92
C PRO A 57 -4.88 -23.90 -0.60
N TYR A 58 -4.34 -22.70 -0.78
CA TYR A 58 -2.89 -22.43 -0.76
C TYR A 58 -2.54 -21.35 0.27
N TRP A 59 -1.26 -21.18 0.59
CA TRP A 59 -0.72 -20.20 1.56
C TRP A 59 -0.74 -20.59 3.05
N ASP A 60 -0.87 -21.89 3.39
CA ASP A 60 -0.72 -22.40 4.77
C ASP A 60 0.39 -23.45 4.87
N LEU A 61 0.92 -23.69 6.08
CA LEU A 61 2.00 -24.66 6.34
C LEU A 61 1.64 -26.09 5.94
N THR A 62 0.34 -26.41 5.85
CA THR A 62 -0.21 -27.71 5.46
C THR A 62 -0.81 -27.71 4.06
N SER A 63 -0.64 -26.65 3.29
CA SER A 63 -1.22 -26.54 1.94
C SER A 63 -0.54 -27.44 0.92
N ASP A 64 -1.28 -27.83 -0.11
CA ASP A 64 -0.73 -28.62 -1.22
C ASP A 64 0.29 -27.81 -2.04
N ASN A 65 1.18 -28.52 -2.74
CA ASN A 65 2.18 -27.90 -3.59
C ASN A 65 1.50 -27.09 -4.71
N LEU A 66 1.77 -25.78 -4.76
CA LEU A 66 1.20 -24.90 -5.78
C LEU A 66 1.97 -25.07 -7.08
N THR A 67 1.29 -25.54 -8.12
CA THR A 67 1.87 -25.63 -9.46
C THR A 67 1.50 -24.36 -10.23
N THR A 68 2.48 -23.50 -10.46
CA THR A 68 2.30 -22.23 -11.18
C THR A 68 2.09 -22.51 -12.68
N SER A 69 1.43 -21.62 -13.42
CA SER A 69 1.26 -21.74 -14.88
C SER A 69 2.59 -21.79 -15.68
N THR A 70 3.70 -21.46 -15.03
CA THR A 70 5.08 -21.60 -15.53
C THR A 70 5.66 -23.01 -15.36
N GLY A 71 4.92 -23.94 -14.75
CA GLY A 71 5.35 -25.31 -14.46
C GLY A 71 6.19 -25.46 -13.20
N MET A 72 6.36 -24.40 -12.40
CA MET A 72 7.10 -24.45 -11.13
C MET A 72 6.21 -24.92 -9.99
N VAL A 73 6.72 -25.88 -9.22
CA VAL A 73 6.05 -26.46 -8.05
C VAL A 73 6.63 -25.81 -6.79
N ILE A 74 5.79 -25.05 -6.08
CA ILE A 74 6.20 -24.31 -4.87
C ILE A 74 5.69 -25.07 -3.63
N PRO A 75 6.58 -25.59 -2.77
CA PRO A 75 6.19 -26.29 -1.55
C PRO A 75 5.59 -25.33 -0.52
N ALA A 76 4.78 -25.86 0.40
CA ALA A 76 4.07 -25.08 1.44
C ALA A 76 5.00 -24.17 2.27
N SER A 77 6.22 -24.62 2.59
CA SER A 77 7.21 -23.84 3.34
C SER A 77 7.63 -22.57 2.59
N GLU A 78 7.76 -22.65 1.27
CA GLU A 78 8.16 -21.53 0.42
C GLU A 78 6.99 -20.56 0.19
N GLN A 79 5.76 -21.07 0.07
CA GLN A 79 4.55 -20.22 0.01
C GLN A 79 4.41 -19.31 1.24
N VAL A 80 4.72 -19.83 2.44
CA VAL A 80 4.67 -19.08 3.70
C VAL A 80 5.75 -17.99 3.77
N ILE A 81 6.92 -18.22 3.18
CA ILE A 81 7.98 -17.22 3.10
C ILE A 81 7.61 -16.12 2.11
N ILE A 82 7.11 -16.50 0.93
CA ILE A 82 6.72 -15.55 -0.12
C ILE A 82 5.58 -14.64 0.35
N ARG A 83 4.53 -15.19 1.00
CA ARG A 83 3.46 -14.35 1.58
C ARG A 83 4.00 -13.37 2.63
N GLY A 84 4.99 -13.80 3.42
CA GLY A 84 5.63 -12.96 4.43
C GLY A 84 6.43 -11.82 3.80
N GLN A 85 7.19 -12.12 2.75
CA GLN A 85 7.92 -11.12 1.98
C GLN A 85 6.98 -10.12 1.30
N ALA A 86 5.87 -10.59 0.74
CA ALA A 86 4.87 -9.72 0.11
C ALA A 86 4.20 -8.78 1.14
N ALA A 87 3.85 -9.29 2.33
CA ALA A 87 3.31 -8.48 3.42
C ALA A 87 4.34 -7.46 3.95
N ALA A 88 5.61 -7.86 4.06
CA ALA A 88 6.69 -6.95 4.44
C ALA A 88 6.91 -5.85 3.40
N ALA A 89 6.91 -6.19 2.10
CA ALA A 89 7.03 -5.24 1.00
C ALA A 89 5.89 -4.20 1.01
N TRP A 90 4.66 -4.64 1.29
CA TRP A 90 3.52 -3.75 1.48
C TRP A 90 3.76 -2.75 2.62
N GLN A 91 4.19 -3.23 3.79
CA GLN A 91 4.45 -2.36 4.96
C GLN A 91 5.59 -1.36 4.71
N VAL A 92 6.68 -1.80 4.09
CA VAL A 92 7.79 -0.91 3.73
C VAL A 92 7.35 0.17 2.74
N THR A 93 6.51 -0.19 1.75
CA THR A 93 5.96 0.76 0.78
C THR A 93 5.03 1.78 1.42
N LEU A 94 4.22 1.36 2.41
CA LEU A 94 3.40 2.28 3.19
C LEU A 94 4.25 3.31 3.97
N VAL A 95 5.27 2.85 4.69
CA VAL A 95 6.12 3.73 5.53
C VAL A 95 6.94 4.70 4.68
N THR A 96 7.49 4.24 3.57
CA THR A 96 8.25 5.10 2.62
C THR A 96 7.35 6.17 2.02
N THR A 97 6.11 5.83 1.67
CA THR A 97 5.16 6.80 1.15
C THR A 97 4.64 7.77 2.22
N GLN A 98 4.59 7.36 3.49
CA GLN A 98 4.25 8.27 4.59
C GLN A 98 5.33 9.33 4.79
N ARG A 99 6.62 8.96 4.66
CA ARG A 99 7.73 9.91 4.75
C ARG A 99 7.62 11.02 3.71
N SER A 100 7.37 10.67 2.44
CA SER A 100 7.24 11.68 1.37
C SER A 100 6.06 12.63 1.58
N ARG A 101 4.94 12.15 2.15
CA ARG A 101 3.80 13.01 2.50
C ARG A 101 4.11 13.98 3.63
N ASN A 102 4.82 13.53 4.66
CA ASN A 102 5.21 14.39 5.77
C ASN A 102 6.13 15.52 5.30
N ASP A 103 7.02 15.23 4.36
CA ASP A 103 7.89 16.25 3.75
C ASP A 103 7.05 17.29 2.99
N CYS A 104 6.08 16.87 2.16
CA CYS A 104 5.17 17.77 1.45
C CYS A 104 4.32 18.66 2.38
N ALA A 105 3.82 18.11 3.49
CA ALA A 105 3.12 18.88 4.53
C ALA A 105 4.05 19.92 5.22
N THR A 106 5.34 19.61 5.34
CA THR A 106 6.33 20.52 5.93
C THR A 106 6.71 21.65 4.96
N TYR A 107 6.80 21.37 3.65
CA TYR A 107 7.04 22.40 2.63
C TYR A 107 5.87 23.36 2.44
N THR A 108 4.63 22.91 2.63
CA THR A 108 3.42 23.76 2.55
C THR A 108 3.17 24.60 3.81
N THR A 109 3.77 24.23 4.95
CA THR A 109 3.69 24.97 6.22
C THR A 109 4.86 25.91 6.46
N LYS A 110 5.93 25.85 5.64
CA LYS A 110 6.95 26.90 5.64
C LYS A 110 6.27 28.24 5.30
N PRO A 111 6.38 29.27 6.14
CA PRO A 111 5.80 30.57 5.83
C PRO A 111 6.41 31.05 4.51
N ARG A 112 5.55 31.28 3.51
CA ARG A 112 5.93 32.04 2.31
C ARG A 112 6.27 33.44 2.80
N VAL A 113 7.57 33.70 3.00
CA VAL A 113 8.08 35.05 3.26
C VAL A 113 7.90 35.81 1.94
N ALA A 114 6.93 36.71 1.93
CA ALA A 114 6.76 37.76 0.93
C ALA A 114 6.75 39.09 1.69
#